data_AF-A0A1X7VX53-F1
#
_entry.id   AF-A0A1X7VX53-F1
#
_cell.length_a   1.000
_cell.length_b   1.000
_cell.length_c   1.000
_cell.angle_alpha   90.00
_cell.angle_beta   90.00
_cell.angle_gamma   90.00
#
_symmetry.space_group_name_H-M   'P 1'
#
loop_
_entity.id
_entity.type
_entity.pdbx_description
1 polymer ?
#
loop_
_entity_poly.entity_id
_entity_poly.type
_entity_poly.pdbx_seq_one_letter_code
_entity_poly.pdbx_strand_id
1 'polypeptide(L)' 'MGKECTKFIQHLADRLSLAWHRDYSTTINWICTRLLFAIIRATILCLKGSRTKWRSVNISDGSPLDFIMS' A
#
# COMPACT_ATOMS: atom_id res chain seq x y z
N MET A 1 -7.90 2.24 -11.69
CA MET A 1 -7.95 0.78 -11.48
C MET A 1 -8.10 0.10 -12.84
N GLY A 2 -7.35 -0.96 -13.11
CA GLY A 2 -7.49 -1.71 -14.37
C GLY A 2 -8.78 -2.50 -14.44
N LYS A 3 -9.19 -2.90 -15.66
CA LYS A 3 -10.44 -3.62 -15.92
C LYS A 3 -10.56 -4.92 -15.11
N GLU A 4 -9.47 -5.66 -14.96
CA GLU A 4 -9.44 -6.91 -14.20
C GLU A 4 -9.58 -6.68 -12.69
N CYS A 5 -8.99 -5.61 -12.14
CA CYS A 5 -9.18 -5.24 -10.74
C CYS A 5 -10.64 -4.88 -10.46
N THR A 6 -11.30 -4.15 -11.36
CA THR A 6 -12.71 -3.78 -11.20
C THR A 6 -13.60 -5.02 -11.19
N LYS A 7 -13.40 -5.98 -12.09
CA LYS A 7 -14.15 -7.25 -12.10
C LYS A 7 -13.94 -8.03 -10.81
N PHE A 8 -12.70 -8.10 -10.31
CA PHE A 8 -12.40 -8.77 -9.04
C PHE A 8 -13.11 -8.09 -7.86
N ILE A 9 -13.08 -6.75 -7.79
CA ILE A 9 -13.77 -5.99 -6.74
C ILE A 9 -15.28 -6.18 -6.82
N GLN A 10 -15.86 -6.19 -8.02
CA GLN A 10 -17.30 -6.45 -8.21
C GLN A 10 -17.69 -7.85 -7.75
N HIS A 11 -16.92 -8.87 -8.15
CA HIS A 11 -17.16 -10.26 -7.72
C HIS A 11 -17.02 -10.41 -6.21
N LEU A 12 -16.05 -9.74 -5.61
CA LEU A 12 -15.87 -9.70 -4.16
C LEU A 12 -17.04 -9.01 -3.47
N ALA A 13 -17.48 -7.85 -3.98
CA ALA A 13 -18.60 -7.09 -3.43
C ALA A 13 -19.90 -7.89 -3.48
N ASP A 14 -20.14 -8.64 -4.56
CA ASP A 14 -21.32 -9.50 -4.72
C ASP A 14 -21.37 -10.58 -3.62
N ARG A 15 -20.29 -11.37 -3.49
CA ARG A 15 -20.12 -12.39 -2.45
C ARG A 15 -20.29 -11.83 -1.04
N LEU A 16 -19.70 -10.66 -0.78
CA LEU A 16 -19.66 -10.06 0.54
C LEU A 16 -21.01 -9.42 0.91
N SER A 17 -21.71 -8.86 -0.07
CA SER A 17 -23.06 -8.30 0.11
C SER A 17 -24.05 -9.39 0.52
N LEU A 18 -23.95 -10.57 -0.09
CA LEU A 18 -24.71 -11.75 0.27
C LEU A 18 -24.37 -12.27 1.66
N ALA A 19 -23.07 -12.38 1.98
CA ALA A 19 -22.61 -12.90 3.26
C ALA A 19 -22.98 -12.00 4.45
N TRP A 20 -23.02 -10.69 4.24
CA TRP A 20 -23.29 -9.71 5.30
C TRP A 20 -24.72 -9.16 5.28
N HIS A 21 -25.55 -9.57 4.31
CA HIS A 21 -26.91 -9.06 4.11
C HIS A 21 -26.96 -7.52 4.08
N ARG A 22 -26.00 -6.91 3.37
CA ARG A 22 -25.89 -5.46 3.20
C ARG A 22 -26.05 -5.10 1.73
N ASP A 23 -26.46 -3.86 1.48
CA ASP A 23 -26.52 -3.35 0.12
C ASP A 23 -25.17 -3.46 -0.60
N TYR A 24 -25.23 -3.87 -1.86
CA TYR A 24 -24.07 -3.97 -2.73
C TYR A 24 -23.31 -2.63 -2.81
N SER A 25 -24.03 -1.52 -2.98
CA SER A 25 -23.45 -0.17 -3.04
C SER A 25 -22.64 0.20 -1.79
N THR A 26 -23.15 -0.17 -0.62
CA THR A 26 -22.46 0.05 0.66
C THR A 26 -21.21 -0.82 0.75
N THR A 27 -21.32 -2.07 0.30
CA THR A 27 -20.25 -3.07 0.34
C THR A 27 -19.10 -2.73 -0.61
N ILE A 28 -19.40 -2.36 -1.86
CA ILE A 28 -18.39 -1.97 -2.83
C ILE A 28 -17.68 -0.68 -2.42
N ASN A 29 -18.41 0.30 -1.88
CA ASN A 29 -17.81 1.52 -1.35
C ASN A 29 -16.86 1.22 -0.17
N TRP A 30 -17.25 0.31 0.72
CA TRP A 30 -16.39 -0.14 1.83
C TRP A 30 -15.10 -0.81 1.32
N ILE A 31 -15.19 -1.70 0.33
CA ILE A 31 -14.03 -2.35 -0.27
C ILE A 31 -13.10 -1.31 -0.92
N CYS A 32 -13.65 -0.41 -1.74
CA CYS A 32 -12.90 0.66 -2.39
C CYS A 32 -12.20 1.56 -1.35
N THR A 33 -12.89 1.93 -0.28
CA THR A 33 -12.32 2.75 0.81
C THR A 33 -11.12 2.06 1.46
N ARG A 34 -11.22 0.76 1.76
CA ARG A 34 -10.11 -0.01 2.33
C ARG A 34 -8.94 -0.12 1.37
N LEU A 35 -9.21 -0.33 0.08
CA LEU A 35 -8.17 -0.40 -0.95
C LEU A 35 -7.44 0.94 -1.09
N LEU A 36 -8.16 2.05 -1.15
CA LEU A 36 -7.57 3.39 -1.20
C LEU A 36 -6.72 3.67 0.04
N PHE A 37 -7.21 3.31 1.24
CA PHE A 37 -6.45 3.47 2.47
C PHE A 37 -5.17 2.64 2.47
N ALA A 38 -5.21 1.41 1.96
CA ALA A 38 -4.03 0.57 1.81
C ALA A 38 -3.00 1.20 0.84
N ILE A 39 -3.46 1.76 -0.28
CA ILE A 39 -2.61 2.48 -1.23
C ILE A 39 -1.97 3.69 -0.56
N ILE A 40 -2.75 4.52 0.14
CA ILE A 40 -2.24 5.69 0.86
C ILE A 40 -1.16 5.26 1.87
N ARG A 41 -1.41 4.20 2.65
CA ARG A 41 -0.42 3.67 3.61
C ARG A 41 0.85 3.18 2.92
N ALA A 42 0.73 2.48 1.80
CA ALA A 42 1.88 2.03 1.02
C ALA A 42 2.66 3.23 0.47
N THR A 43 1.98 4.24 -0.08
CA THR A 43 2.61 5.47 -0.57
C THR A 43 3.31 6.23 0.55
N ILE A 44 2.67 6.39 1.71
CA ILE A 44 3.28 7.03 2.89
C ILE A 44 4.51 6.22 3.33
N LEU A 45 4.45 4.89 3.34
CA LEU A 45 5.58 4.03 3.69
C LEU A 45 6.75 4.18 2.72
N CYS A 46 6.47 4.21 1.41
CA CYS A 46 7.48 4.44 0.37
C CYS A 46 8.10 5.84 0.49
N LEU A 47 7.28 6.88 0.69
CA LEU A 47 7.73 8.27 0.76
C LEU A 47 8.51 8.56 2.04
N LYS A 48 8.12 7.97 3.17
CA LYS A 48 8.86 8.05 4.44
C LYS A 48 10.25 7.40 4.35
N GLY A 49 10.54 6.73 3.25
CA GLY A 49 11.72 5.92 3.02
C GLY A 49 11.58 4.57 3.70
N SER A 50 11.95 3.51 2.99
CA SER A 50 12.20 2.23 3.63
C SER A 50 13.36 2.44 4.60
N ARG A 51 13.06 2.76 5.87
CA ARG A 51 14.03 2.72 6.98
C ARG A 51 14.47 1.28 7.28
N THR A 52 14.47 0.38 6.29
CA THR A 52 15.56 -0.58 6.22
C THR A 52 16.82 0.26 6.22
N LYS A 53 17.46 0.40 7.40
CA LYS A 53 18.87 0.75 7.52
C LYS A 53 19.51 0.07 6.32
N TRP A 54 19.99 0.86 5.37
CA TRP A 54 20.75 0.35 4.25
C TRP A 54 21.86 -0.44 4.95
N ARG A 55 21.67 -1.76 5.02
CA ARG A 55 22.52 -2.63 5.81
C ARG A 55 23.82 -2.48 5.09
N SER A 56 24.73 -1.75 5.73
CA SER A 56 26.09 -1.47 5.31
C SER A 56 26.41 -2.39 4.15
N VAL A 57 26.42 -1.83 2.93
CA VAL A 57 27.36 -2.35 1.94
C VAL A 57 28.63 -2.51 2.75
N ASN A 58 29.05 -3.75 2.96
CA ASN A 58 30.33 -4.07 3.57
C ASN A 58 31.38 -3.59 2.57
N ILE A 59 31.53 -2.27 2.46
CA ILE A 59 32.82 -1.67 2.19
C ILE A 59 33.53 -1.82 3.54
N SER A 60 34.15 -2.98 3.70
CA SER A 60 35.44 -2.97 4.38
C SER A 60 36.25 -1.86 3.72
N ASP A 61 36.81 -1.01 4.56
CA ASP A 61 37.72 0.09 4.21
C ASP A 61 37.05 1.44 3.95
N GLY A 62 36.61 2.04 5.06
CA GLY A 62 37.10 3.37 5.43
C GLY A 62 36.24 4.57 5.02
N SER A 63 35.71 5.24 6.05
CA SER A 63 35.24 6.64 6.08
C SER A 63 33.75 6.89 5.79
N PRO A 64 32.88 6.89 6.81
CA PRO A 64 31.66 7.66 6.80
C PRO A 64 31.91 9.08 7.34
N LEU A 65 31.21 10.06 6.75
CA LEU A 65 31.01 11.44 7.21
C LEU A 65 31.98 12.50 6.67
N ASP A 66 31.75 12.95 5.43
CA ASP A 66 32.07 14.32 4.98
C ASP A 66 31.15 14.74 3.82
N PHE A 67 29.85 14.54 3.99
CA PHE A 67 28.88 15.22 3.14
C PHE A 67 27.81 15.84 4.04
N ILE A 68 27.71 17.16 3.95
CA ILE A 68 26.77 18.06 4.65
C ILE A 68 27.28 18.59 6.01
N MET A 69 28.42 19.30 5.98
CA MET A 69 28.54 20.65 6.56
C MET A 69 29.75 21.39 5.96
N SER A 70 29.57 21.98 4.77
CA SER A 70 30.12 23.29 4.38
C SER A 70 29.43 23.79 3.12
#